data_AF-X0XEQ8-F1
#
_entry.id   AF-X0XEQ8-F1
#
_cell.length_a   1.000
_cell.length_b   1.000
_cell.length_c   1.000
_cell.angle_alpha   90.00
_cell.angle_beta   90.00
_cell.angle_gamma   90.00
#
_symmetry.space_group_name_H-M   'P 1'
#
loop_
_entity.id
_entity.type
_entity.pdbx_description
1 polymer ?
#
loop_
_entity_poly.entity_id
_entity_poly.type
_entity_poly.pdbx_seq_one_letter_code
_entity_poly.pdbx_strand_id
1 'polypeptide(L)'
;MYNGRTGEPFDQRVAVGYMYMLKLHHLVDEKVHARATGPYSLITQQPLGGKARFGGQRFGEMEVWALEAYGAAYNLQELLTVKSDDVEGRTRIYESMVKGKNTLEAGTPASFEVLAKEVEGLGLSLTLEKEEL
;
A
#
# COMPACT_ATOMS: atom_id res chain seq x y z
N MET A 1 -13.61 31.11 35.16
CA MET A 1 -13.06 31.09 33.79
C MET A 1 -14.17 31.55 32.86
N TYR A 2 -13.87 32.23 31.76
CA TYR A 2 -14.87 32.72 30.80
C TYR A 2 -14.64 32.05 29.44
N ASN A 3 -15.72 31.81 28.69
CA ASN A 3 -15.63 31.30 27.33
C ASN A 3 -15.00 32.36 26.41
N GLY A 4 -13.84 32.04 25.82
CA GLY A 4 -13.11 32.97 24.95
C GLY A 4 -13.79 33.33 23.63
N ARG A 5 -14.88 32.64 23.25
CA ARG A 5 -15.66 32.97 22.04
C ARG A 5 -16.87 33.85 22.32
N THR A 6 -17.53 33.70 23.47
CA THR A 6 -18.81 34.41 23.78
C THR A 6 -18.69 35.44 24.91
N GLY A 7 -17.67 35.34 25.76
CA GLY A 7 -17.48 36.22 26.92
C GLY A 7 -18.28 35.84 28.17
N GLU A 8 -19.10 34.80 28.11
CA GLU A 8 -19.91 34.33 29.24
C GLU A 8 -19.08 33.48 30.22
N PRO A 9 -19.40 33.48 31.53
CA PRO A 9 -18.73 32.63 32.51
C PRO A 9 -19.08 31.15 32.28
N PHE A 10 -18.13 30.24 32.55
CA PHE A 10 -18.45 28.81 32.61
C PHE A 10 -19.33 28.48 33.82
N ASP A 11 -20.29 27.58 33.65
CA ASP A 11 -21.26 27.17 34.69
C ASP A 11 -20.60 26.58 35.95
N GLN A 12 -19.43 25.94 35.78
CA GLN A 12 -18.69 25.31 36.86
C GLN A 12 -17.29 25.92 37.03
N ARG A 13 -16.79 25.86 38.27
CA ARG A 13 -15.43 26.30 38.58
C ARG A 13 -14.41 25.36 37.94
N VAL A 14 -13.47 25.93 37.19
CA VAL A 14 -12.38 25.21 36.52
C VAL A 14 -11.10 25.32 37.36
N ALA A 15 -10.41 24.20 37.57
CA ALA A 15 -9.09 24.17 38.21
C ALA A 15 -8.02 24.65 37.21
N VAL A 16 -7.24 25.65 37.61
CA VAL A 16 -6.17 26.23 36.79
C VAL A 16 -4.89 26.24 37.63
N GLY A 17 -3.77 25.92 37.00
CA GLY A 17 -2.46 25.91 37.65
C GLY A 17 -1.34 25.86 36.62
N TYR A 18 -0.10 25.89 37.11
CA TYR A 18 1.08 25.75 36.27
C TYR A 18 1.42 24.27 36.10
N MET A 19 1.32 23.79 34.86
CA MET A 19 1.71 22.43 34.48
C MET A 19 2.93 22.48 33.59
N TYR A 20 3.94 21.67 33.90
CA TYR A 20 5.08 21.46 33.02
C TYR A 20 4.72 20.39 31.97
N MET A 21 4.65 20.79 30.71
CA MET A 21 4.32 19.90 29.59
C MET A 21 5.57 19.65 28.74
N LEU A 22 5.79 18.38 28.38
CA LEU A 22 6.90 17.97 27.53
C LEU A 22 6.46 17.78 26.08
N LYS A 23 7.28 18.25 25.14
CA LYS A 23 7.16 17.91 23.72
C LYS A 23 8.03 16.70 23.41
N LEU A 24 7.41 15.62 22.94
CA LEU A 24 8.12 14.40 22.54
C LEU A 24 8.71 14.53 21.13
N HIS A 25 9.70 13.69 20.82
CA HIS A 25 10.41 13.69 19.53
C HIS A 25 9.52 13.29 18.34
N HIS A 26 8.41 12.58 18.58
CA HIS A 26 7.58 12.02 17.50
C HIS A 26 6.71 13.06 16.81
N LEU A 27 7.28 13.79 15.86
CA LEU A 27 6.57 14.79 15.07
C LEU A 27 5.90 14.16 13.84
N VAL A 28 4.73 14.68 13.47
CA VAL A 28 3.97 14.20 12.30
C VAL A 28 4.75 14.40 11.00
N ASP A 29 5.49 15.50 10.90
CA ASP A 29 6.31 15.85 9.73
C ASP A 29 7.33 14.75 9.40
N GLU A 30 7.86 14.06 10.42
CA GLU A 30 8.77 12.94 10.25
C GLU A 30 8.07 11.64 9.82
N LYS A 31 6.74 11.54 9.99
CA LYS A 31 5.97 10.31 9.78
C LYS A 31 5.21 10.25 8.46
N VAL A 32 4.82 11.40 7.90
CA VAL A 32 4.11 11.43 6.60
C VAL A 32 5.03 10.91 5.49
N HIS A 33 4.50 10.01 4.67
CA HIS A 33 5.19 9.40 3.53
C HIS A 33 4.19 9.05 2.43
N ALA A 34 4.54 9.35 1.19
CA ALA A 34 3.73 9.03 0.01
C ALA A 34 4.65 8.54 -1.11
N ARG A 35 4.13 7.62 -1.92
CA ARG A 35 4.85 7.02 -3.04
C ARG A 35 3.91 6.90 -4.23
N ALA A 36 4.39 7.33 -5.41
CA ALA A 36 3.76 7.04 -6.69
C ALA A 36 4.47 5.87 -7.38
N THR A 37 5.75 6.06 -7.74
CA THR A 37 6.65 5.02 -8.26
C THR A 37 7.97 5.05 -7.46
N GLY A 38 8.81 4.04 -7.59
CA GLY A 38 10.05 3.95 -6.81
C GLY A 38 10.85 2.69 -7.12
N PRO A 39 11.87 2.38 -6.32
CA PRO A 39 12.69 1.18 -6.53
C PRO A 39 11.94 -0.11 -6.17
N TYR A 40 12.39 -1.20 -6.78
CA TYR A 40 11.84 -2.56 -6.65
C TYR A 40 12.93 -3.54 -6.21
N SER A 41 12.50 -4.64 -5.59
CA SER A 41 13.35 -5.77 -5.25
C SER A 41 13.89 -6.44 -6.51
N LEU A 42 15.15 -6.87 -6.49
CA LEU A 42 15.78 -7.57 -7.63
C LEU A 42 15.13 -8.92 -7.91
N ILE A 43 14.72 -9.64 -6.86
CA ILE A 43 14.20 -11.01 -6.98
C ILE A 43 12.69 -10.98 -7.17
N THR A 44 11.96 -10.42 -6.21
CA THR A 44 10.48 -10.48 -6.20
C THR A 44 9.81 -9.41 -7.05
N GLN A 45 10.57 -8.43 -7.57
CA GLN A 45 10.03 -7.27 -8.31
C GLN A 45 9.01 -6.42 -7.55
N GLN A 46 8.84 -6.64 -6.24
CA GLN A 46 7.93 -5.89 -5.39
C GLN A 46 8.53 -4.55 -4.93
N PRO A 47 7.69 -3.55 -4.64
CA PRO A 47 8.10 -2.27 -4.05
C PRO A 47 8.97 -2.48 -2.80
N LEU A 48 10.13 -1.81 -2.72
CA LEU A 48 10.93 -1.85 -1.49
C LEU A 48 10.17 -1.20 -0.32
N GLY A 49 10.47 -1.61 0.92
CA GLY A 49 9.88 -1.03 2.13
C GLY A 49 10.70 0.13 2.73
N GLY A 50 10.03 0.96 3.55
CA GLY A 50 10.65 1.99 4.38
C GLY A 50 10.72 3.40 3.76
N LYS A 51 10.43 4.42 4.59
CA LYS A 51 10.40 5.84 4.16
C LYS A 51 11.71 6.29 3.48
N ALA A 52 12.86 5.88 4.00
CA ALA A 52 14.17 6.26 3.47
C ALA A 52 14.46 5.73 2.05
N ARG A 53 13.73 4.69 1.59
CA ARG A 53 13.91 4.09 0.27
C ARG A 53 12.75 4.38 -0.67
N PHE A 54 11.98 5.43 -0.38
CA PHE A 54 10.71 5.72 -1.06
C PHE A 54 9.81 4.48 -1.10
N GLY A 55 9.72 3.80 0.05
CA GLY A 55 9.13 2.48 0.12
C GLY A 55 7.62 2.47 -0.09
N GLY A 56 7.10 1.33 -0.54
CA GLY A 56 5.67 1.07 -0.63
C GLY A 56 5.10 0.69 0.73
N GLN A 57 3.78 0.82 0.88
CA GLN A 57 3.07 0.31 2.03
C GLN A 57 2.86 -1.19 1.87
N ARG A 58 3.05 -1.95 2.96
CA ARG A 58 2.70 -3.37 2.97
C ARG A 58 1.18 -3.50 2.90
N PHE A 59 0.70 -4.20 1.90
CA PHE A 59 -0.67 -4.70 1.82
C PHE A 59 -0.63 -6.17 2.25
N GLY A 60 -1.09 -6.45 3.47
CA GLY A 60 -1.00 -7.77 4.07
C GLY A 60 -2.25 -8.60 3.83
N GLU A 61 -2.20 -9.83 4.35
CA GLU A 61 -3.29 -10.81 4.27
C GLU A 61 -4.59 -10.28 4.88
N MET A 62 -4.52 -9.55 6.00
CA MET A 62 -5.70 -8.96 6.62
C MET A 62 -6.36 -7.89 5.75
N GLU A 63 -5.56 -7.10 5.02
CA GLU A 63 -6.11 -6.11 4.10
C GLU A 63 -6.65 -6.76 2.81
N VAL A 64 -6.06 -7.87 2.36
CA VAL A 64 -6.63 -8.70 1.28
C VAL A 64 -8.02 -9.20 1.66
N TRP A 65 -8.17 -9.80 2.85
CA TRP A 65 -9.47 -10.25 3.34
C TRP A 65 -10.51 -9.14 3.40
N ALA A 66 -10.08 -7.93 3.79
CA ALA A 66 -10.98 -6.79 3.81
C ALA A 66 -11.54 -6.50 2.40
N LEU A 67 -10.71 -6.48 1.36
CA LEU A 67 -11.17 -6.25 -0.03
C LEU A 67 -12.00 -7.41 -0.59
N GLU A 68 -11.64 -8.64 -0.24
CA GLU A 68 -12.42 -9.83 -0.61
C GLU A 68 -13.83 -9.77 -0.01
N ALA A 69 -13.96 -9.39 1.26
CA ALA A 69 -15.26 -9.24 1.92
C ALA A 69 -16.15 -8.15 1.27
N TYR A 70 -15.54 -7.09 0.72
CA TYR A 70 -16.25 -6.09 -0.07
C TYR A 70 -16.59 -6.54 -1.49
N GLY A 71 -16.09 -7.69 -1.96
CA GLY A 71 -16.25 -8.13 -3.35
C GLY A 71 -15.46 -7.25 -4.34
N ALA A 72 -14.42 -6.56 -3.89
CA ALA A 72 -13.67 -5.58 -4.68
C ALA A 72 -12.61 -6.26 -5.57
N ALA A 73 -13.03 -7.18 -6.44
CA ALA A 73 -12.15 -8.04 -7.23
C ALA A 73 -11.14 -7.27 -8.10
N TYR A 74 -11.58 -6.23 -8.82
CA TYR A 74 -10.71 -5.42 -9.68
C TYR A 74 -9.67 -4.63 -8.89
N ASN A 75 -10.05 -4.09 -7.73
CA ASN A 75 -9.12 -3.35 -6.86
C ASN A 75 -8.07 -4.29 -6.26
N LEU A 76 -8.50 -5.49 -5.86
CA LEU A 76 -7.60 -6.51 -5.34
C LEU A 76 -6.62 -6.98 -6.43
N GLN A 77 -7.13 -7.28 -7.63
CA GLN A 77 -6.28 -7.64 -8.76
C GLN A 77 -5.26 -6.55 -9.08
N GLU A 78 -5.68 -5.29 -9.11
CA GLU A 78 -4.79 -4.15 -9.36
C GLU A 78 -3.67 -4.05 -8.32
N LEU A 79 -4.00 -4.24 -7.03
CA LEU A 79 -3.03 -4.23 -5.92
C LEU A 79 -2.04 -5.39 -6.00
N LEU A 80 -2.51 -6.59 -6.35
CA LEU A 80 -1.68 -7.80 -6.44
C LEU A 80 -0.84 -7.89 -7.71
N THR A 81 -1.14 -7.08 -8.74
CA THR A 81 -0.47 -7.15 -10.06
C THR A 81 0.23 -5.83 -10.40
N VAL A 82 -0.44 -4.94 -11.13
CA VAL A 82 0.13 -3.73 -11.75
C VAL A 82 0.66 -2.70 -10.74
N LYS A 83 0.18 -2.70 -9.50
CA LYS A 83 0.70 -1.85 -8.41
C LYS A 83 1.83 -2.50 -7.60
N SER A 84 2.10 -3.79 -7.81
CA SER A 84 3.11 -4.57 -7.08
C SER A 84 4.23 -5.03 -8.02
N ASP A 85 4.08 -6.22 -8.62
CA ASP A 85 5.15 -7.01 -9.23
C ASP A 85 4.82 -7.52 -10.65
N ASP A 86 3.72 -7.07 -11.28
CA ASP A 86 3.52 -7.19 -12.72
C ASP A 86 4.36 -6.12 -13.45
N VAL A 87 5.57 -6.51 -13.88
CA VAL A 87 6.56 -5.61 -14.48
C VAL A 87 6.05 -4.98 -15.79
N GLU A 88 5.41 -5.78 -16.63
CA GLU A 88 4.87 -5.30 -17.91
C GLU A 88 3.62 -4.44 -17.68
N GLY A 89 2.67 -4.94 -16.89
CA GLY A 89 1.42 -4.25 -16.59
C GLY A 89 1.63 -2.90 -15.91
N ARG A 90 2.64 -2.78 -15.04
CA ARG A 90 3.01 -1.50 -14.42
C ARG A 90 3.52 -0.47 -15.42
N THR A 91 4.27 -0.90 -16.44
CA THR A 91 4.77 0.01 -17.47
C THR A 91 3.62 0.45 -18.37
N ARG A 92 2.77 -0.50 -18.78
CA ARG A 92 1.57 -0.24 -19.59
C ARG A 92 0.61 0.72 -18.90
N ILE A 93 0.31 0.51 -17.63
CA ILE A 93 -0.63 1.37 -16.89
C ILE A 93 -0.09 2.79 -16.69
N TYR A 94 1.23 2.94 -16.49
CA TYR A 94 1.84 4.25 -16.41
C TYR A 94 1.72 5.02 -17.73
N GLU A 95 2.03 4.38 -18.85
CA GLU A 95 1.85 4.98 -20.17
C GLU A 95 0.39 5.31 -20.49
N SER A 96 -0.52 4.41 -20.11
CA SER A 96 -1.94 4.54 -20.41
C SER A 96 -2.55 5.72 -19.64
N MET A 97 -2.17 5.89 -18.36
CA MET A 97 -2.51 7.07 -17.55
C MET A 97 -2.00 8.38 -18.17
N VAL A 98 -0.75 8.42 -18.65
CA VAL A 98 -0.18 9.61 -19.32
C VAL A 98 -0.92 9.92 -20.63
N LYS A 99 -1.36 8.89 -21.37
CA LYS A 99 -2.14 9.01 -22.61
C LYS A 99 -3.65 9.24 -22.37
N GLY A 100 -4.11 9.26 -21.12
CA GLY A 100 -5.52 9.43 -20.77
C GLY A 100 -6.42 8.23 -21.11
N LYS A 101 -5.83 7.04 -21.36
CA LYS A 101 -6.56 5.80 -21.62
C LYS A 101 -6.45 4.89 -20.40
N ASN A 102 -7.53 4.68 -19.68
CA ASN A 102 -7.51 3.87 -18.46
C ASN A 102 -7.85 2.41 -18.75
N THR A 103 -6.95 1.70 -19.42
CA THR A 103 -7.07 0.24 -19.64
C THR A 103 -6.18 -0.51 -18.66
N LEU A 104 -6.76 -1.49 -17.96
CA LEU A 104 -6.06 -2.38 -17.04
C LEU A 104 -6.01 -3.79 -17.63
N GLU A 105 -4.81 -4.21 -18.01
CA GLU A 105 -4.53 -5.57 -18.47
C GLU A 105 -3.47 -6.16 -17.54
N ALA A 106 -3.95 -6.90 -16.55
CA ALA A 106 -3.12 -7.57 -15.56
C ALA A 106 -2.51 -8.85 -16.16
N GLY A 107 -1.19 -8.97 -16.06
CA GLY A 107 -0.44 -10.19 -16.38
C GLY A 107 -0.25 -11.09 -15.15
N THR A 108 0.62 -12.09 -15.33
CA THR A 108 1.04 -12.96 -14.23
C THR A 108 2.02 -12.20 -13.32
N PRO A 109 1.82 -12.20 -11.99
CA PRO A 109 2.78 -11.62 -11.03
C PRO A 109 4.16 -12.27 -11.13
N ALA A 110 5.23 -11.48 -11.07
CA ALA A 110 6.59 -12.02 -11.02
C ALA A 110 6.82 -12.92 -9.79
N SER A 111 6.11 -12.67 -8.67
CA SER A 111 6.16 -13.52 -7.48
C SER A 111 5.66 -14.95 -7.75
N PHE A 112 4.71 -15.14 -8.65
CA PHE A 112 4.24 -16.47 -9.05
C PHE A 112 5.29 -17.22 -9.88
N GLU A 113 5.99 -16.51 -10.77
CA GLU A 113 7.11 -17.10 -11.53
C GLU A 113 8.27 -17.50 -10.62
N VAL A 114 8.60 -16.65 -9.64
CA VAL A 114 9.60 -16.96 -8.60
C VAL A 114 9.18 -18.22 -7.84
N LEU A 115 7.93 -18.32 -7.41
CA LEU A 115 7.39 -19.51 -6.74
C LEU A 115 7.55 -20.77 -7.60
N ALA A 116 7.17 -20.71 -8.89
CA ALA A 116 7.29 -21.85 -9.80
C ALA A 116 8.75 -22.31 -9.94
N LYS A 117 9.69 -21.37 -10.03
CA LYS A 117 11.13 -21.67 -10.11
C LYS A 117 11.71 -22.22 -8.81
N GLU A 118 11.23 -21.74 -7.66
CA GLU A 118 11.63 -22.28 -6.36
C GLU A 118 11.15 -23.74 -6.19
N VAL A 119 9.93 -24.05 -6.65
CA VAL A 119 9.39 -25.42 -6.65
C VAL A 119 10.14 -26.34 -7.62
N GLU A 120 10.48 -25.86 -8.82
CA GLU A 120 11.37 -26.56 -9.76
C GLU A 120 12.73 -26.88 -9.15
N GLY A 121 13.29 -25.98 -8.34
CA GLY A 121 14.53 -26.20 -7.60
C GLY A 121 14.48 -27.37 -6.61
N LEU A 122 13.28 -27.78 -6.18
CA LEU A 122 13.05 -28.95 -5.32
C LEU A 122 12.86 -30.25 -6.11
N GLY A 123 12.91 -30.21 -7.45
CA GLY A 123 12.64 -31.36 -8.32
C GLY A 123 11.15 -31.61 -8.55
N LEU A 124 10.28 -30.63 -8.26
CA LEU A 124 8.85 -30.68 -8.51
C LEU A 124 8.51 -29.79 -9.72
N SER A 125 7.56 -30.18 -10.58
CA SER A 125 7.17 -29.38 -11.75
C SER A 125 5.76 -28.82 -11.59
N LEU A 126 5.62 -27.50 -11.78
CA LEU A 126 4.34 -26.81 -11.84
C LEU A 126 4.11 -26.32 -13.28
N THR A 127 3.07 -26.83 -13.92
CA THR A 127 2.68 -26.45 -15.28
C THR A 127 1.27 -25.90 -15.29
N LEU A 128 1.08 -24.75 -15.93
CA LEU A 128 -0.26 -24.19 -16.17
C LEU A 128 -0.87 -24.93 -17.37
N GLU A 129 -1.95 -25.67 -17.12
CA GLU A 129 -2.73 -26.31 -18.17
C GLU A 129 -3.94 -25.43 -18.51
N LYS A 130 -4.26 -25.34 -19.81
CA LYS A 130 -5.54 -24.77 -20.24
C LYS A 130 -6.57 -25.88 -20.22
N GLU A 131 -7.69 -25.64 -19.57
CA GLU A 131 -8.83 -26.53 -19.65
C GLU A 131 -9.42 -26.40 -21.07
N GLU A 132 -9.38 -27.49 -21.85
CA GLU A 132 -10.11 -27.58 -23.11
C GLU A 132 -11.59 -27.78 -22.78
N LEU A 133 -12.38 -26.71 -22.93
CA LEU A 133 -13.85 -26.73 -22.85
C LEU A 133 -14.49 -27.30 -24.12
#